data_AF-A0A7J8UKU8-F1
#
_entry.id   AF-A0A7J8UKU8-F1
#
_cell.length_a   1.000
_cell.length_b   1.000
_cell.length_c   1.000
_cell.angle_alpha   90.00
_cell.angle_beta   90.00
_cell.angle_gamma   90.00
#
_symmetry.space_group_name_H-M   'P 1'
#
loop_
_entity.id
_entity.type
_entity.pdbx_description
1 polymer ?
#
loop_
_entity_poly.entity_id
_entity_poly.type
_entity_poly.pdbx_seq_one_letter_code
_entity_poly.pdbx_strand_id
1 'polypeptide(L)'
;MEPQLPIIKNVFVNETDDDDPPALSSHALAALKEFLEEQRQSLANHETAENGEGTLEPESEVALVTEDWRLSQFWYDPETARTLSQEVLSLCSHSNYKVACIACPTLYAYLKKIDPNISVQLLEYDKRFEQYGSDFTFYDYNQPEDLPLELKHTYQVVIADPPYL
;
A
#
# COMPACT_ATOMS: atom_id res chain seq x y z
N MET A 1 -12.20 14.95 50.42
CA MET A 1 -10.97 15.49 49.80
C MET A 1 -11.22 15.55 48.32
N GLU A 2 -11.65 16.71 47.82
CA GLU A 2 -11.85 16.94 46.39
C GLU A 2 -10.50 17.27 45.74
N PRO A 3 -10.21 16.78 44.52
CA PRO A 3 -9.01 17.15 43.80
C PRO A 3 -9.18 18.54 43.17
N GLN A 4 -8.24 19.45 43.46
CA GLN A 4 -8.20 20.80 42.90
C GLN A 4 -7.77 20.76 41.43
N LEU A 5 -8.55 21.39 40.56
CA LEU A 5 -8.20 21.62 39.15
C LEU A 5 -7.07 22.66 39.03
N PRO A 6 -6.11 22.50 38.11
CA PRO A 6 -5.02 23.45 37.94
C PRO A 6 -5.51 24.76 37.32
N ILE A 7 -5.19 25.86 37.98
CA ILE A 7 -5.48 27.24 37.56
C ILE A 7 -4.57 27.62 36.40
N ILE A 8 -5.14 27.85 35.22
CA ILE A 8 -4.43 28.43 34.07
C ILE A 8 -4.14 29.90 34.41
N LYS A 9 -2.88 30.23 34.65
CA LYS A 9 -2.43 31.62 34.80
C LYS A 9 -2.42 32.26 33.42
N ASN A 10 -3.23 33.32 33.24
CA ASN A 10 -3.09 34.25 32.12
C ASN A 10 -1.70 34.89 32.19
N VAL A 11 -0.79 34.45 31.32
CA VAL A 11 0.49 35.12 31.09
C VAL A 11 0.27 36.15 30.00
N PHE A 12 0.45 37.42 30.38
CA PHE A 12 0.52 38.55 29.47
C PHE A 12 1.59 38.29 28.41
N VAL A 13 1.20 38.39 27.14
CA VAL A 13 2.11 38.32 26.00
C VAL A 13 2.71 39.70 25.81
N ASN A 14 4.03 39.83 25.90
CA ASN A 14 4.76 40.85 25.17
C ASN A 14 6.23 40.45 24.97
N GLU A 15 6.67 40.69 23.73
CA GLU A 15 8.01 40.56 23.15
C GLU A 15 8.38 39.16 22.62
N THR A 16 8.56 39.12 21.29
CA THR A 16 8.92 37.97 20.47
C THR A 16 10.36 37.55 20.73
N ASP A 17 10.55 36.45 21.44
CA ASP A 17 11.82 35.72 21.49
C ASP A 17 11.88 34.77 20.28
N ASP A 18 12.90 34.93 19.43
CA ASP A 18 13.13 34.14 18.20
C ASP A 18 13.64 32.70 18.51
N ASP A 19 13.55 32.28 19.78
CA ASP A 19 14.00 31.00 20.32
C ASP A 19 12.83 30.08 20.74
N ASP A 20 11.57 30.51 20.51
CA ASP A 20 10.41 29.66 20.76
C ASP A 20 10.34 28.53 19.71
N PRO A 21 10.24 27.25 20.13
CA PRO A 21 10.14 26.15 19.19
C PRO A 21 8.87 26.31 18.33
N PRO A 22 8.95 26.04 17.02
CA PRO A 22 7.81 26.22 16.12
C PRO A 22 6.63 25.38 16.62
N ALA A 23 5.52 26.04 16.93
CA ALA A 23 4.29 25.42 17.41
C ALA A 23 3.18 25.54 16.36
N LEU A 24 2.34 24.51 16.29
CA LEU A 24 1.12 24.57 15.47
C LEU A 24 0.19 25.65 16.00
N SER A 25 -0.47 26.39 15.09
CA SER A 25 -1.56 27.27 15.49
C SER A 25 -2.68 26.46 16.14
N SER A 26 -3.49 27.09 16.99
CA SER A 26 -4.64 26.43 17.63
C SER A 26 -5.58 25.76 16.62
N HIS A 27 -5.78 26.40 15.46
CA HIS A 27 -6.60 25.89 14.37
C HIS A 27 -5.96 24.67 13.70
N ALA A 28 -4.65 24.71 13.42
CA ALA A 28 -3.94 23.58 12.83
C ALA A 28 -3.90 22.36 13.77
N LEU A 29 -3.72 22.60 15.08
CA LEU A 29 -3.73 21.55 16.10
C LEU A 29 -5.13 20.92 16.24
N ALA A 30 -6.20 21.72 16.18
CA ALA A 30 -7.57 21.23 16.17
C ALA A 30 -7.86 20.37 14.94
N ALA A 31 -7.50 20.84 13.74
CA ALA A 31 -7.66 20.08 12.50
C ALA A 31 -6.87 18.76 12.51
N LEU A 32 -5.64 18.76 13.05
CA LEU A 32 -4.84 17.55 13.20
C LEU A 32 -5.49 16.55 14.15
N LYS A 33 -6.06 17.01 15.27
CA LYS A 33 -6.78 16.15 16.22
C LYS A 33 -8.00 15.50 15.58
N GLU A 34 -8.80 16.27 14.86
CA GLU A 34 -9.98 15.79 14.13
C GLU A 34 -9.59 14.69 13.12
N PHE A 35 -8.59 14.95 12.27
CA PHE A 35 -8.08 13.98 11.32
C PHE A 35 -7.59 12.68 11.97
N LEU A 36 -6.83 12.77 13.07
CA LEU A 36 -6.33 11.58 13.78
C LEU A 36 -7.46 10.77 14.44
N GLU A 37 -8.54 11.42 14.85
CA GLU A 37 -9.75 10.77 15.39
C GLU A 37 -10.46 9.99 14.28
N GLU A 38 -10.65 10.60 13.11
CA GLU A 38 -11.24 9.97 11.93
C GLU A 38 -10.43 8.74 11.49
N GLN A 39 -9.10 8.84 11.45
CA GLN A 39 -8.24 7.71 11.08
C GLN A 39 -8.39 6.52 12.05
N ARG A 40 -8.46 6.78 13.36
CA ARG A 40 -8.70 5.73 14.37
C ARG A 40 -10.06 5.05 14.20
N GLN A 41 -11.09 5.82 13.87
CA GLN A 41 -12.45 5.28 13.65
C GLN A 41 -12.54 4.47 12.36
N SER A 42 -11.90 4.92 11.29
CA SER A 42 -11.85 4.21 10.00
C SER A 42 -11.14 2.85 10.09
N LEU A 43 -10.06 2.77 10.89
CA LEU A 43 -9.36 1.51 11.17
C LEU A 43 -10.23 0.53 11.97
N ALA A 44 -10.95 1.01 12.99
CA ALA A 44 -11.85 0.18 13.80
C ALA A 44 -13.06 -0.36 13.00
N ASN A 45 -13.58 0.44 12.05
CA ASN A 45 -14.69 0.02 11.19
C ASN A 45 -14.26 -0.99 10.10
N HIS A 46 -12.97 -1.02 9.71
CA HIS A 46 -12.44 -1.99 8.74
C HIS A 46 -12.32 -3.40 9.33
N GLU A 47 -12.07 -3.55 10.64
CA GLU A 47 -12.01 -4.86 11.30
C GLU A 47 -13.38 -5.58 11.36
N THR A 48 -14.48 -4.87 11.10
CA THR A 48 -15.86 -5.42 11.24
C THR A 48 -16.54 -5.73 9.91
N ALA A 49 -15.99 -5.29 8.77
CA ALA A 49 -16.60 -5.43 7.45
C ALA A 49 -16.25 -6.75 6.72
N GLU A 50 -15.34 -7.57 7.25
CA GLU A 50 -14.89 -8.82 6.62
C GLU A 50 -15.90 -10.00 6.70
N ASN A 51 -17.10 -9.83 7.27
CA ASN A 51 -18.07 -10.92 7.49
C ASN A 51 -19.45 -10.71 6.82
N GLY A 52 -19.52 -10.04 5.67
CA GLY A 52 -20.78 -9.78 4.96
C GLY A 52 -20.92 -10.54 3.64
N GLU A 53 -21.55 -11.72 3.67
CA GLU A 53 -21.86 -12.55 2.50
C GLU A 53 -23.15 -12.07 1.77
N GLY A 54 -23.10 -11.94 0.43
CA GLY A 54 -24.25 -12.22 -0.43
C GLY A 54 -24.73 -11.15 -1.45
N THR A 55 -24.47 -11.45 -2.74
CA THR A 55 -25.39 -11.49 -3.91
C THR A 55 -25.08 -10.59 -5.13
N LEU A 56 -24.87 -11.30 -6.28
CA LEU A 56 -24.85 -10.88 -7.70
C LEU A 56 -23.59 -10.17 -8.21
N GLU A 57 -22.62 -10.98 -8.66
CA GLU A 57 -21.31 -10.66 -9.27
C GLU A 57 -21.32 -9.54 -10.33
N PRO A 58 -20.79 -8.34 -10.02
CA PRO A 58 -20.20 -7.44 -11.00
C PRO A 58 -18.67 -7.65 -10.94
N GLU A 59 -18.13 -8.54 -11.77
CA GLU A 59 -16.67 -8.71 -11.95
C GLU A 59 -15.77 -8.69 -10.70
N SER A 60 -16.22 -9.15 -9.52
CA SER A 60 -15.46 -9.25 -8.24
C SER A 60 -14.21 -8.36 -8.19
N GLU A 61 -14.36 -7.07 -7.90
CA GLU A 61 -13.23 -6.12 -7.82
C GLU A 61 -12.04 -6.74 -7.07
N VAL A 62 -10.83 -6.65 -7.64
CA VAL A 62 -9.63 -7.24 -7.03
C VAL A 62 -9.36 -6.49 -5.74
N ALA A 63 -9.56 -7.14 -4.59
CA ALA A 63 -9.34 -6.54 -3.29
C ALA A 63 -7.83 -6.36 -3.05
N LEU A 64 -7.32 -5.18 -3.36
CA LEU A 64 -5.98 -4.73 -2.98
C LEU A 64 -6.03 -4.06 -1.61
N VAL A 65 -4.86 -4.02 -0.96
CA VAL A 65 -4.68 -3.21 0.25
C VAL A 65 -4.89 -1.73 -0.07
N THR A 66 -5.20 -0.93 0.94
CA THR A 66 -5.30 0.53 0.78
C THR A 66 -3.95 1.12 0.35
N GLU A 67 -3.98 2.10 -0.56
CA GLU A 67 -2.79 2.79 -1.04
C GLU A 67 -2.03 3.46 0.12
N ASP A 68 -0.71 3.24 0.19
CA ASP A 68 0.19 4.03 1.04
C ASP A 68 0.95 5.07 0.20
N TRP A 69 0.52 6.32 0.28
CA TRP A 69 1.09 7.43 -0.48
C TRP A 69 2.55 7.70 -0.12
N ARG A 70 3.01 7.29 1.07
CA ARG A 70 4.42 7.43 1.48
C ARG A 70 5.33 6.49 0.69
N LEU A 71 4.78 5.40 0.17
CA LEU A 71 5.47 4.45 -0.70
C LEU A 71 5.32 4.82 -2.18
N SER A 72 4.64 5.92 -2.50
CA SER A 72 4.29 6.30 -3.88
C SER A 72 3.50 5.19 -4.59
N GLN A 73 2.59 4.56 -3.85
CA GLN A 73 1.82 3.40 -4.29
C GLN A 73 0.50 3.85 -4.94
N PHE A 74 0.32 3.56 -6.22
CA PHE A 74 -0.89 3.91 -6.99
C PHE A 74 -1.43 2.68 -7.70
N TRP A 75 -2.73 2.43 -7.58
CA TRP A 75 -3.35 1.27 -8.21
C TRP A 75 -3.77 1.52 -9.64
N TYR A 76 -3.53 0.54 -10.51
CA TYR A 76 -4.00 0.59 -11.88
C TYR A 76 -5.52 0.59 -11.90
N ASP A 77 -6.10 1.37 -12.79
CA ASP A 77 -7.51 1.24 -13.08
C ASP A 77 -7.80 -0.18 -13.67
N PRO A 78 -9.05 -0.67 -13.54
CA PRO A 78 -9.39 -2.01 -13.97
C PRO A 78 -9.13 -2.31 -15.45
N GLU A 79 -9.26 -1.31 -16.33
CA GLU A 79 -9.04 -1.49 -17.77
C GLU A 79 -7.55 -1.68 -18.07
N THR A 80 -6.70 -0.85 -17.48
CA THR A 80 -5.24 -0.96 -17.58
C THR A 80 -4.76 -2.30 -17.01
N ALA A 81 -5.19 -2.67 -15.80
CA ALA A 81 -4.79 -3.90 -15.15
C ALA A 81 -5.17 -5.15 -15.97
N ARG A 82 -6.39 -5.16 -16.52
CA ARG A 82 -6.88 -6.25 -17.37
C ARG A 82 -6.10 -6.34 -18.68
N THR A 83 -5.91 -5.22 -19.35
CA THR A 83 -5.17 -5.17 -20.63
C THR A 83 -3.75 -5.68 -20.46
N LEU A 84 -3.02 -5.18 -19.46
CA LEU A 84 -1.65 -5.63 -19.17
C LEU A 84 -1.60 -7.12 -18.82
N SER A 85 -2.55 -7.61 -18.02
CA SER A 85 -2.62 -9.03 -17.66
C SER A 85 -2.83 -9.92 -18.88
N GLN A 86 -3.70 -9.51 -19.81
CA GLN A 86 -3.96 -10.24 -21.05
C GLN A 86 -2.72 -10.30 -21.95
N GLU A 87 -1.98 -9.19 -22.07
CA GLU A 87 -0.72 -9.16 -22.84
C GLU A 87 0.34 -10.10 -22.22
N VAL A 88 0.49 -10.08 -20.90
CA VAL A 88 1.43 -10.99 -20.20
C VAL A 88 1.03 -12.45 -20.41
N LEU A 89 -0.25 -12.78 -20.29
CA LEU A 89 -0.76 -14.14 -20.54
C LEU A 89 -0.58 -14.57 -22.00
N SER A 90 -0.76 -13.66 -22.95
CA SER A 90 -0.50 -13.90 -24.37
C SER A 90 0.97 -14.29 -24.63
N LEU A 91 1.90 -13.57 -24.00
CA LEU A 91 3.34 -13.91 -24.05
C LEU A 91 3.64 -15.29 -23.44
N CYS A 92 2.94 -15.67 -22.38
CA CYS A 92 3.10 -16.95 -21.70
C CYS A 92 2.31 -18.10 -22.37
N SER A 93 1.48 -17.84 -23.38
CA SER A 93 0.57 -18.85 -23.95
C SER A 93 1.30 -20.03 -24.62
N HIS A 94 2.50 -19.79 -25.13
CA HIS A 94 3.25 -20.75 -25.93
C HIS A 94 4.37 -21.45 -25.16
N SER A 95 4.61 -21.08 -23.90
CA SER A 95 5.73 -21.58 -23.09
C SER A 95 5.47 -21.30 -21.62
N ASN A 96 5.95 -22.17 -20.72
CA ASN A 96 5.83 -21.97 -19.27
C ASN A 96 6.82 -20.92 -18.77
N TYR A 97 6.60 -19.67 -19.18
CA TYR A 97 7.41 -18.53 -18.75
C TYR A 97 7.10 -18.16 -17.31
N LYS A 98 8.17 -17.83 -16.58
CA LYS A 98 8.09 -17.23 -15.25
C LYS A 98 8.06 -15.72 -15.39
N VAL A 99 7.11 -15.11 -14.70
CA VAL A 99 6.87 -13.67 -14.67
C VAL A 99 7.37 -13.09 -13.35
N ALA A 100 8.04 -11.95 -13.40
CA ALA A 100 8.32 -11.13 -12.24
C ALA A 100 7.57 -9.80 -12.33
N CYS A 101 6.83 -9.47 -11.29
CA CYS A 101 6.18 -8.18 -11.07
C CYS A 101 6.99 -7.42 -10.03
N ILE A 102 7.69 -6.36 -10.42
CA ILE A 102 8.52 -5.52 -9.54
C ILE A 102 7.75 -4.24 -9.25
N ALA A 103 7.45 -4.00 -7.97
CA ALA A 103 6.72 -2.82 -7.53
C ALA A 103 5.33 -2.61 -8.17
N CYS A 104 4.72 -3.65 -8.76
CA CYS A 104 3.44 -3.58 -9.46
C CYS A 104 2.41 -4.61 -8.94
N PRO A 105 1.99 -4.52 -7.67
CA PRO A 105 1.11 -5.51 -7.04
C PRO A 105 -0.29 -5.58 -7.69
N THR A 106 -0.79 -4.50 -8.30
CA THR A 106 -2.05 -4.54 -9.04
C THR A 106 -2.02 -5.55 -10.18
N LEU A 107 -0.93 -5.59 -10.96
CA LEU A 107 -0.77 -6.56 -12.05
C LEU A 107 -0.69 -8.00 -11.51
N TYR A 108 0.08 -8.22 -10.44
CA TYR A 108 0.16 -9.53 -9.80
C TYR A 108 -1.23 -10.08 -9.42
N ALA A 109 -2.05 -9.24 -8.77
CA ALA A 109 -3.35 -9.65 -8.29
C ALA A 109 -4.32 -9.96 -9.45
N TYR A 110 -4.30 -9.16 -10.53
CA TYR A 110 -5.09 -9.44 -11.73
C TYR A 110 -4.61 -10.70 -12.47
N LEU A 111 -3.30 -10.92 -12.59
CA LEU A 111 -2.74 -12.15 -13.18
C LEU A 111 -3.22 -13.39 -12.42
N LYS A 112 -3.13 -13.39 -11.09
CA LYS A 112 -3.61 -14.51 -10.25
C LYS A 112 -5.13 -14.69 -10.30
N LYS A 113 -5.89 -13.61 -10.45
CA LYS A 113 -7.34 -13.69 -10.63
C LYS A 113 -7.73 -14.33 -11.96
N ILE A 114 -7.03 -14.00 -13.05
CA ILE A 114 -7.35 -14.51 -14.39
C ILE A 114 -6.81 -15.94 -14.58
N ASP A 115 -5.58 -16.20 -14.15
CA ASP A 115 -4.95 -17.52 -14.16
C ASP A 115 -4.27 -17.81 -12.81
N PRO A 116 -4.93 -18.52 -11.89
CA PRO A 116 -4.36 -18.85 -10.59
C PRO A 116 -3.07 -19.69 -10.66
N ASN A 117 -2.85 -20.40 -11.77
CA ASN A 117 -1.69 -21.29 -11.95
C ASN A 117 -0.50 -20.60 -12.60
N ILE A 118 -0.63 -19.32 -12.99
CA ILE A 118 0.48 -18.58 -13.58
C ILE A 118 1.68 -18.53 -12.63
N SER A 119 2.87 -18.82 -13.16
CA SER A 119 4.12 -18.72 -12.41
C SER A 119 4.56 -17.26 -12.38
N VAL A 120 4.10 -16.53 -11.36
CA VAL A 120 4.40 -15.12 -11.15
C VAL A 120 4.95 -14.89 -9.75
N GLN A 121 6.00 -14.07 -9.64
CA GLN A 121 6.55 -13.59 -8.38
C GLN A 121 6.30 -12.09 -8.26
N LEU A 122 5.81 -11.64 -7.12
CA LEU A 122 5.77 -10.23 -6.72
C LEU A 122 7.04 -9.88 -5.92
N LEU A 123 7.77 -8.87 -6.38
CA LEU A 123 8.88 -8.24 -5.70
C LEU A 123 8.42 -6.87 -5.22
N GLU A 124 8.25 -6.69 -3.91
CA GLU A 124 7.61 -5.51 -3.35
C GLU A 124 8.22 -5.11 -2.00
N TYR A 125 8.25 -3.81 -1.72
CA TYR A 125 8.75 -3.24 -0.46
C TYR A 125 7.68 -3.30 0.64
N ASP A 126 6.41 -3.10 0.28
CA ASP A 126 5.28 -3.17 1.21
C ASP A 126 5.04 -4.60 1.72
N LYS A 127 5.38 -4.83 3.00
CA LYS A 127 5.25 -6.14 3.66
C LYS A 127 3.82 -6.60 3.88
N ARG A 128 2.80 -5.77 3.66
CA ARG A 128 1.40 -6.23 3.69
C ARG A 128 1.13 -7.30 2.64
N PHE A 129 1.93 -7.36 1.58
CA PHE A 129 1.84 -8.40 0.55
C PHE A 129 2.52 -9.73 0.92
N GLU A 130 3.16 -9.85 2.10
CA GLU A 130 3.66 -11.14 2.63
C GLU A 130 2.53 -12.19 2.75
N GLN A 131 1.27 -11.76 2.82
CA GLN A 131 0.10 -12.64 2.76
C GLN A 131 0.03 -13.53 1.51
N TYR A 132 0.72 -13.16 0.42
CA TYR A 132 0.82 -13.98 -0.78
C TYR A 132 1.81 -15.16 -0.67
N GLY A 133 2.48 -15.31 0.47
CA GLY A 133 3.30 -16.47 0.79
C GLY A 133 4.50 -16.61 -0.14
N SER A 134 4.65 -17.77 -0.78
CA SER A 134 5.79 -18.07 -1.66
C SER A 134 5.92 -17.14 -2.86
N ASP A 135 4.81 -16.53 -3.27
CA ASP A 135 4.75 -15.67 -4.45
C ASP A 135 5.19 -14.24 -4.12
N PHE A 136 5.50 -13.93 -2.86
CA PHE A 136 6.07 -12.65 -2.43
C PHE A 136 7.58 -12.76 -2.15
N THR A 137 8.34 -11.76 -2.60
CA THR A 137 9.73 -11.53 -2.21
C THR A 137 9.85 -10.06 -1.78
N PHE A 138 10.37 -9.82 -0.58
CA PHE A 138 10.68 -8.46 -0.14
C PHE A 138 11.76 -7.86 -1.04
N TYR A 139 11.51 -6.66 -1.56
CA TYR A 139 12.40 -5.96 -2.47
C TYR A 139 12.54 -4.50 -2.06
N ASP A 140 13.78 -4.07 -1.78
CA ASP A 140 14.12 -2.67 -1.59
C ASP A 140 14.82 -2.14 -2.84
N TYR A 141 14.18 -1.18 -3.51
CA TYR A 141 14.72 -0.57 -4.73
C TYR A 141 16.06 0.14 -4.47
N ASN A 142 16.36 0.53 -3.23
CA ASN A 142 17.65 1.11 -2.85
C ASN A 142 18.78 0.07 -2.78
N GLN A 143 18.42 -1.21 -2.67
CA GLN A 143 19.33 -2.36 -2.67
C GLN A 143 18.92 -3.35 -3.78
N PRO A 144 18.96 -2.96 -5.06
CA PRO A 144 18.35 -3.72 -6.15
C PRO A 144 19.03 -5.08 -6.42
N GLU A 145 20.24 -5.29 -5.88
CA GLU A 145 21.00 -6.54 -5.99
C GLU A 145 20.79 -7.48 -4.79
N ASP A 146 20.17 -7.02 -3.70
CA ASP A 146 19.90 -7.82 -2.50
C ASP A 146 18.67 -8.72 -2.71
N LEU A 147 18.84 -9.70 -3.60
CA LEU A 147 17.81 -10.65 -4.00
C LEU A 147 18.26 -12.09 -3.74
N PRO A 148 17.31 -13.01 -3.43
CA PRO A 148 17.62 -14.43 -3.32
C PRO A 148 18.26 -14.97 -4.61
N LEU A 149 19.30 -15.79 -4.45
CA LEU A 149 20.08 -16.34 -5.57
C LEU A 149 19.21 -17.18 -6.52
N GLU A 150 18.14 -17.77 -6.02
CA GLU A 150 17.17 -18.58 -6.75
C GLU A 150 16.41 -17.79 -7.82
N LEU A 151 16.34 -16.46 -7.67
CA LEU A 151 15.67 -15.58 -8.63
C LEU A 151 16.54 -15.25 -9.85
N LYS A 152 17.85 -15.48 -9.74
CA LYS A 152 18.81 -15.11 -10.78
C LYS A 152 18.65 -15.97 -12.03
N HIS A 153 18.50 -15.31 -13.19
CA HIS A 153 18.28 -15.95 -14.50
C HIS A 153 17.01 -16.82 -14.60
N THR A 154 16.02 -16.57 -13.72
CA THR A 154 14.82 -17.40 -13.62
C THR A 154 13.65 -16.90 -14.47
N TYR A 155 13.53 -15.58 -14.67
CA TYR A 155 12.36 -14.95 -15.29
C TYR A 155 12.56 -14.65 -16.78
N GLN A 156 11.49 -14.83 -17.57
CA GLN A 156 11.48 -14.53 -19.00
C GLN A 156 10.72 -13.23 -19.29
N VAL A 157 9.75 -12.90 -18.44
CA VAL A 157 8.99 -11.65 -18.50
C VAL A 157 9.17 -10.92 -17.19
N VAL A 158 9.60 -9.66 -17.26
CA VAL A 158 9.75 -8.79 -16.10
C VAL A 158 8.98 -7.51 -16.38
N ILE A 159 8.05 -7.17 -15.50
CA ILE A 159 7.30 -5.92 -15.51
C ILE A 159 7.70 -5.17 -14.25
N ALA A 160 8.04 -3.89 -14.40
CA ALA A 160 8.46 -3.06 -13.29
C ALA A 160 7.70 -1.73 -13.31
N ASP A 161 7.27 -1.29 -12.14
CA ASP A 161 6.65 0.02 -11.92
C ASP A 161 7.17 0.63 -10.61
N PRO A 162 8.46 0.98 -10.55
CA PRO A 162 9.09 1.43 -9.32
C PRO A 162 8.59 2.82 -8.90
N PRO A 163 8.65 3.15 -7.60
CA PRO A 163 8.31 4.48 -7.12
C PRO A 163 9.30 5.52 -7.64
N TYR A 164 8.81 6.73 -7.92
CA TYR A 164 9.59 7.87 -8.41
C TYR A 164 10.28 7.63 -9.76
N LEU A 165 9.56 7.86 -10.86
CA LEU A 165 10.11 7.94 -12.22
C LEU A 165 10.83 9.27 -12.49
#